data_AF-A0A7C1H1I3-F1
#
_entry.id   AF-A0A7C1H1I3-F1
#
_cell.length_a   1.000
_cell.length_b   1.000
_cell.length_c   1.000
_cell.angle_alpha   90.00
_cell.angle_beta   90.00
_cell.angle_gamma   90.00
#
_symmetry.space_group_name_H-M   'P 1'
#
loop_
_entity.id
_entity.type
_entity.pdbx_description
1 polymer ?
#
loop_
_entity_poly.entity_id
_entity_poly.type
_entity_poly.pdbx_seq_one_letter_code
_entity_poly.pdbx_strand_id
1 'polypeptide(L)' 'MFDKDALKKIKTTKDNWEKEILDKALGKEKERKDVFTSISGEPIERLYTPLDVSGLDYNEQLGYPGQFPFTRGVQPTM' A
#
# COMPACT_ATOMS: atom_id res chain seq x y z
N MET A 1 -7.01 -8.70 9.74
CA MET A 1 -6.78 -8.94 8.30
C MET A 1 -5.43 -9.60 8.04
N PHE A 2 -4.35 -9.16 8.68
CA PHE A 2 -3.03 -9.81 8.56
C PHE A 2 -2.53 -10.28 9.92
N ASP A 3 -1.81 -11.40 9.91
CA ASP A 3 -1.13 -11.90 11.09
C ASP A 3 0.05 -10.99 11.47
N LYS A 4 0.31 -10.84 12.77
CA LYS A 4 1.36 -9.93 13.28
C LYS A 4 2.76 -10.38 12.84
N ASP A 5 3.01 -11.68 12.78
CA ASP A 5 4.31 -12.22 12.37
C ASP A 5 4.50 -12.05 10.86
N ALA A 6 3.43 -12.21 10.08
CA ALA A 6 3.46 -11.92 8.64
C ALA A 6 3.77 -10.44 8.36
N LEU A 7 3.12 -9.50 9.07
CA LEU A 7 3.42 -8.07 8.94
C LEU A 7 4.86 -7.75 9.34
N LYS A 8 5.35 -8.32 10.44
CA LYS A 8 6.74 -8.14 10.88
C LYS A 8 7.73 -8.64 9.83
N LYS A 9 7.47 -9.80 9.22
CA LYS A 9 8.29 -10.34 8.13
C LYS A 9 8.31 -9.40 6.94
N ILE A 10 7.14 -8.91 6.50
CA ILE A 10 7.03 -7.96 5.37
C ILE A 10 7.84 -6.70 5.66
N LYS A 11 7.74 -6.16 6.88
CA LYS A 11 8.52 -4.99 7.29
C LYS A 11 10.02 -5.24 7.16
N THR A 12 10.53 -6.32 7.74
CA THR A 12 11.96 -6.66 7.64
C THR A 12 12.41 -6.85 6.19
N THR A 13 11.61 -7.53 5.37
CA THR A 13 11.97 -7.74 3.95
C THR A 13 11.93 -6.46 3.14
N LYS A 14 11.00 -5.54 3.45
CA LYS A 14 10.92 -4.22 2.81
C LYS A 14 12.14 -3.38 3.18
N ASP A 15 12.48 -3.30 4.46
CA ASP A 15 13.66 -2.56 4.95
C ASP A 15 14.96 -3.06 4.30
N ASN A 16 15.10 -4.38 4.13
CA ASN A 16 16.27 -4.96 3.45
C ASN A 16 16.29 -4.62 1.96
N TRP A 17 15.15 -4.71 1.27
CA TRP A 17 15.04 -4.34 -0.13
C TRP A 17 15.38 -2.86 -0.36
N GLU A 18 14.91 -1.97 0.52
CA GLU A 18 15.23 -0.54 0.46
C GLU A 18 16.74 -0.29 0.56
N LYS A 19 17.41 -0.93 1.53
CA LYS A 19 18.85 -0.72 1.76
C LYS A 19 19.75 -1.37 0.72
N GLU A 20 19.43 -2.60 0.29
CA GLU A 20 20.35 -3.38 -0.54
C GLU A 20 20.13 -3.18 -2.04
N ILE A 21 18.86 -3.06 -2.45
CA ILE A 21 18.47 -3.08 -3.85
C ILE A 21 18.12 -1.66 -4.32
N LEU A 22 17.26 -0.96 -3.57
CA LEU A 22 16.77 0.35 -3.98
C LEU A 22 17.86 1.42 -3.89
N ASP A 23 18.57 1.54 -2.76
CA ASP A 23 19.64 2.53 -2.60
C ASP A 23 20.74 2.36 -3.66
N LYS A 24 21.07 1.10 -3.99
CA LYS A 24 22.04 0.78 -5.04
C LYS A 24 21.54 1.19 -6.43
N ALA A 25 20.25 1.04 -6.71
CA ALA A 25 19.65 1.47 -7.97
C ALA A 25 19.63 3.01 -8.07
N LEU A 26 19.17 3.69 -7.02
CA LEU A 26 19.10 5.16 -6.93
C LEU A 26 20.48 5.83 -6.98
N GLY A 27 21.51 5.16 -6.46
CA GLY A 27 22.90 5.61 -6.55
C GLY A 27 23.47 5.57 -7.97
N LYS A 28 22.92 4.71 -8.86
CA LYS A 28 23.31 4.66 -10.28
C LYS A 28 22.51 5.65 -11.10
N GLU A 29 21.19 5.60 -10.96
CA GLU A 29 20.26 6.48 -11.68
C GLU A 29 19.17 6.93 -10.73
N LYS A 30 19.03 8.25 -10.60
CA LYS A 30 17.98 8.85 -9.79
C LYS A 30 16.63 8.72 -10.48
N GLU A 31 15.58 8.72 -9.67
CA GLU A 31 14.22 8.86 -10.18
C GLU A 31 14.02 10.22 -10.87
N ARG A 32 13.02 10.27 -11.75
CA ARG A 32 12.67 11.47 -12.53
C ARG A 32 12.25 12.66 -11.66
N LYS A 33 11.73 12.40 -10.45
CA LYS A 33 11.29 13.40 -9.49
C LYS A 33 11.60 12.90 -8.09
N ASP A 34 11.85 13.82 -7.17
CA ASP A 34 12.02 13.48 -5.75
C ASP A 34 10.70 13.06 -5.08
N VAL A 35 9.57 13.61 -5.55
CA VAL A 35 8.22 13.27 -5.07
C VAL A 35 7.29 13.07 -6.27
N PHE A 36 6.52 11.99 -6.22
CA PHE A 36 5.44 11.71 -7.16
C PHE A 36 4.12 12.10 -6.51
N THR A 37 3.25 12.75 -7.29
CA THR A 37 1.92 13.15 -6.81
C THR A 37 0.84 12.73 -7.79
N SER A 38 -0.37 12.52 -7.29
CA SER A 38 -1.57 12.41 -8.12
C SER A 38 -1.91 13.75 -8.78
N ILE A 39 -2.93 13.76 -9.65
CA ILE A 39 -3.44 14.99 -10.27
C ILE A 39 -4.03 15.95 -9.22
N SER A 40 -4.56 15.42 -8.12
CA SER A 40 -5.07 16.21 -6.99
C SER A 40 -3.97 16.68 -6.03
N GLY A 41 -2.71 16.31 -6.26
CA GLY A 41 -1.55 16.73 -5.46
C GLY A 41 -1.22 15.82 -4.27
N GLU A 42 -1.89 14.67 -4.12
CA GLU A 42 -1.56 13.73 -3.05
C GLU A 42 -0.25 12.99 -3.35
N PRO A 43 0.66 12.83 -2.37
CA PRO A 43 1.92 12.11 -2.57
C PRO A 43 1.65 10.62 -2.82
N ILE A 44 2.41 10.04 -3.76
CA ILE A 44 2.36 8.63 -4.12
C ILE A 44 3.65 7.97 -3.67
N GLU A 45 3.51 6.96 -2.81
CA GLU A 45 4.64 6.17 -2.34
C GLU A 45 5.16 5.23 -3.43
N ARG A 46 6.45 4.92 -3.38
CA ARG A 46 7.13 4.06 -4.37
C ARG A 46 6.54 2.64 -4.41
N LEU A 47 6.13 2.12 -3.25
CA LEU A 47 5.60 0.77 -3.12
C LEU A 47 4.65 0.67 -1.92
N TYR A 48 3.40 0.30 -2.20
CA TYR A 48 2.42 -0.06 -1.18
C TYR A 48 2.45 -1.56 -0.90
N THR A 49 2.22 -1.93 0.35
CA THR A 49 2.34 -3.27 0.92
C THR A 49 1.20 -3.52 1.91
N PRO A 50 1.02 -4.76 2.40
CA PRO A 50 0.07 -5.04 3.46
C PRO A 50 0.28 -4.22 4.76
N LEU A 51 1.45 -3.63 4.97
CA LEU A 51 1.70 -2.74 6.11
C LEU A 51 0.83 -1.47 6.02
N ASP A 52 0.64 -0.97 4.81
CA ASP A 52 -0.05 0.30 4.54
C ASP A 52 -1.57 0.20 4.75
N VAL A 53 -2.10 -1.03 4.78
CA VAL A 53 -3.51 -1.34 5.08
C VAL A 53 -3.69 -2.19 6.33
N SER A 54 -2.65 -2.28 7.18
CA SER A 54 -2.65 -3.16 8.35
C SER A 54 -3.70 -2.78 9.41
N GLY A 55 -4.07 -1.50 9.48
CA GLY A 55 -5.10 -0.97 10.38
C GLY A 55 -6.51 -0.93 9.78
N LEU A 56 -6.69 -1.38 8.53
CA LEU A 56 -7.99 -1.38 7.86
C LEU A 56 -8.92 -2.43 8.50
N ASP A 57 -10.09 -2.00 8.98
CA ASP A 57 -11.17 -2.95 9.30
C ASP A 57 -11.88 -3.35 8.01
N TYR A 58 -11.68 -4.60 7.59
CA TYR A 58 -12.24 -5.11 6.37
C TYR A 58 -13.78 -5.04 6.36
N ASN A 59 -14.44 -5.38 7.47
CA ASN A 59 -15.90 -5.47 7.49
C ASN A 59 -16.55 -4.10 7.61
N GLU A 60 -15.96 -3.18 8.37
CA GLU A 60 -16.54 -1.85 8.59
C GLU A 60 -16.17 -0.84 7.50
N GLN A 61 -14.99 -0.95 6.89
CA GLN A 61 -14.48 0.07 5.95
C GLN A 61 -14.50 -0.38 4.48
N LEU A 62 -14.43 -1.69 4.20
CA LEU A 62 -14.37 -2.20 2.83
C LEU A 62 -15.61 -3.02 2.44
N GLY A 63 -16.03 -3.95 3.31
CA GLY A 63 -17.24 -4.75 3.19
C GLY A 63 -17.33 -5.60 1.93
N TYR A 64 -18.58 -5.91 1.57
CA TYR A 64 -18.95 -6.64 0.35
C TYR A 64 -19.84 -5.75 -0.54
N PRO A 65 -19.82 -5.93 -1.87
CA PRO A 65 -20.72 -5.22 -2.77
C PRO A 65 -22.18 -5.40 -2.38
N GLY A 66 -23.00 -4.36 -2.57
CA GLY A 66 -24.42 -4.42 -2.22
C GLY A 66 -24.74 -4.30 -0.74
N GLN A 67 -23.75 -4.01 0.11
CA GLN A 67 -23.90 -3.89 1.55
C GLN A 67 -23.12 -2.68 2.08
N PHE A 68 -23.58 -2.08 3.18
CA PHE A 68 -22.84 -1.01 3.87
C PHE A 68 -21.40 -1.48 4.18
N PRO A 69 -20.35 -0.64 4.01
CA PRO A 69 -20.35 0.79 3.65
C PRO A 69 -20.43 1.10 2.14
N PHE A 70 -20.74 0.11 1.29
CA PHE A 70 -20.82 0.25 -0.17
C PHE A 70 -19.53 0.69 -0.87
N THR A 71 -18.38 0.60 -0.18
CA THR A 71 -17.05 0.94 -0.73
C THR A 71 -16.74 0.15 -2.01
N ARG A 72 -17.31 -1.05 -2.16
CA ARG A 72 -17.16 -1.92 -3.34
C ARG A 72 -18.34 -1.88 -4.32
N GLY A 73 -19.23 -0.92 -4.19
CA GLY A 73 -20.39 -0.73 -5.07
C GLY A 73 -21.73 -1.00 -4.38
N VAL A 74 -22.76 -0.30 -4.88
CA VAL A 74 -24.13 -0.32 -4.33
C VAL A 74 -24.90 -1.57 -4.76
N GLN A 75 -24.57 -2.16 -5.91
CA GLN A 75 -25.21 -3.38 -6.42
C GLN A 75 -24.34 -4.61 -6.10
N PRO A 76 -24.90 -5.74 -5.64
CA PRO A 76 -24.13 -6.95 -5.36
C PRO A 76 -23.38 -7.54 -6.58
N THR A 77 -23.90 -7.31 -7.79
CA THR A 77 -23.38 -7.85 -9.05
C THR A 77 -22.72 -6.80 -9.95
N MET A 78 -22.71 -5.54 -9.51
CA MET A 78 -22.65 -4.33 -10.35
C MET A 78 -23.90 -4.11 -11.20
#